data_AF-A0A2T0ZET9-F1
#
_entry.id   AF-A0A2T0ZET9-F1
#
_cell.length_a   1.000
_cell.length_b   1.000
_cell.length_c   1.000
_cell.angle_alpha   90.00
_cell.angle_beta   90.00
_cell.angle_gamma   90.00
#
_symmetry.space_group_name_H-M   'P 1'
#
loop_
_entity.id
_entity.type
_entity.pdbx_description
1 polymer ?
#
loop_
_entity_poly.entity_id
_entity_poly.type
_entity_poly.pdbx_seq_one_letter_code
_entity_poly.pdbx_strand_id
1 'polypeptide(L)'
;MNVEEIKKRVEQADRKRIQARAEAAALVGQRLTDRAAAQEHLKQTDTDLAAAISGANELMNLAELASFVDSSVSKLTAASKVRTPRKPRKESGTPASGSNHQPGTRTAPGQDHGPS
;
A
#
# COMPACT_ATOMS: atom_id res chain seq x y z
N MET A 1 23.80 -58.93 -8.17
CA MET A 1 23.26 -57.57 -8.36
C MET A 1 23.82 -57.05 -9.67
N ASN A 2 22.95 -56.86 -10.67
CA ASN A 2 23.35 -56.48 -12.03
C ASN A 2 23.45 -54.93 -12.13
N VAL A 3 24.34 -54.42 -12.98
CA VAL A 3 24.54 -52.98 -13.23
C VAL A 3 23.22 -52.28 -13.57
N GLU A 4 22.33 -52.93 -14.32
CA GLU A 4 21.01 -52.38 -14.66
C GLU A 4 20.07 -52.22 -13.46
N GLU A 5 20.19 -53.07 -12.43
CA GLU A 5 19.42 -52.93 -11.18
C GLU A 5 19.94 -51.75 -10.34
N ILE A 6 21.26 -51.51 -10.37
CA ILE A 6 21.89 -50.37 -9.70
C ILE A 6 21.43 -49.06 -10.34
N LYS A 7 21.47 -48.97 -11.67
CA LYS A 7 21.00 -47.79 -12.42
C LYS A 7 19.54 -47.45 -12.10
N LYS A 8 18.65 -48.46 -12.17
CA LYS A 8 17.22 -48.27 -11.83
C LYS A 8 17.01 -47.76 -10.40
N ARG A 9 17.77 -48.27 -9.43
CA ARG A 9 17.66 -47.82 -8.02
C ARG A 9 18.13 -46.38 -7.84
N VAL A 10 19.23 -45.99 -8.49
CA VAL A 10 19.74 -44.62 -8.46
C VAL A 10 18.76 -43.66 -9.12
N GLU A 11 18.27 -43.98 -10.32
CA GLU A 11 17.28 -43.16 -11.03
C GLU A 11 15.97 -42.98 -10.24
N GLN A 12 15.51 -44.01 -9.53
CA GLN A 12 14.35 -43.90 -8.66
C GLN A 12 14.63 -43.01 -7.45
N ALA A 13 15.81 -43.14 -6.82
CA ALA A 13 16.20 -42.31 -5.69
C ALA A 13 16.33 -40.83 -6.10
N ASP A 14 16.93 -40.57 -7.26
CA ASP A 14 17.10 -39.20 -7.76
C ASP A 14 15.77 -38.57 -8.15
N ARG A 15 14.87 -39.32 -8.81
CA ARG A 15 13.50 -38.84 -9.06
C ARG A 15 12.78 -38.46 -7.77
N LYS A 16 12.85 -39.30 -6.73
CA LYS A 16 12.24 -39.00 -5.42
C LYS A 16 12.83 -37.72 -4.79
N ARG A 17 14.16 -37.56 -4.87
CA ARG A 17 14.84 -36.36 -4.34
C ARG A 17 14.43 -35.10 -5.10
N ILE A 18 14.38 -35.16 -6.42
CA ILE A 18 13.96 -34.03 -7.26
C ILE A 18 12.51 -33.68 -6.97
N GLN A 19 11.62 -34.67 -6.88
CA GLN A 19 10.21 -34.45 -6.53
C GLN A 19 10.06 -33.77 -5.16
N ALA A 20 10.72 -34.28 -4.12
CA ALA A 20 10.67 -33.69 -2.79
C ALA A 20 11.22 -32.25 -2.75
N ARG A 21 12.28 -31.96 -3.52
CA ARG A 21 12.82 -30.61 -3.66
C ARG A 21 11.84 -29.67 -4.37
N ALA A 22 11.20 -30.15 -5.44
CA ALA A 22 10.21 -29.37 -6.17
C ALA A 22 8.99 -29.04 -5.30
N GLU A 23 8.47 -30.02 -4.56
CA GLU A 23 7.35 -29.82 -3.63
C GLU A 23 7.70 -28.83 -2.51
N ALA A 24 8.88 -28.96 -1.91
CA ALA A 24 9.35 -28.02 -0.89
C ALA A 24 9.49 -26.60 -1.44
N ALA A 25 10.08 -26.45 -2.64
CA ALA A 25 10.23 -25.15 -3.28
C ALA A 25 8.87 -24.53 -3.63
N ALA A 26 7.93 -25.32 -4.15
CA ALA A 26 6.57 -24.87 -4.45
C ALA A 26 5.83 -24.39 -3.19
N LEU A 27 5.94 -25.16 -2.10
CA LEU A 27 5.33 -24.79 -0.82
C LEU A 27 5.93 -23.48 -0.28
N VAL A 28 7.26 -23.34 -0.28
CA VAL A 28 7.92 -22.10 0.17
C VAL A 28 7.51 -20.91 -0.70
N GLY A 29 7.48 -21.09 -2.03
CA GLY A 29 7.03 -20.08 -2.97
C GLY A 29 5.60 -19.62 -2.67
N GLN A 30 4.68 -20.56 -2.46
CA GLN A 30 3.30 -20.24 -2.08
C GLN A 30 3.24 -19.46 -0.76
N ARG A 31 4.00 -19.88 0.26
CA ARG A 31 4.02 -19.18 1.56
C ARG A 31 4.59 -17.77 1.48
N LEU A 32 5.55 -17.53 0.60
CA LEU A 32 6.05 -16.17 0.34
C LEU A 32 4.99 -15.29 -0.32
N THR A 33 4.24 -15.83 -1.28
CA THR A 33 3.09 -15.14 -1.90
C THR A 33 2.00 -14.82 -0.88
N ASP A 34 1.60 -15.81 -0.07
CA ASP A 34 0.61 -15.64 1.00
C ASP A 34 1.05 -14.54 1.98
N ARG A 35 2.34 -14.57 2.38
CA ARG A 35 2.93 -13.56 3.27
C ARG A 35 2.90 -12.17 2.66
N ALA A 36 3.24 -12.03 1.38
CA ALA A 36 3.21 -10.74 0.70
C ALA A 36 1.79 -10.17 0.63
N ALA A 37 0.79 -11.00 0.31
CA ALA A 37 -0.61 -10.61 0.31
C ALA A 37 -1.07 -10.16 1.71
N ALA A 38 -0.75 -10.94 2.76
CA ALA A 38 -1.08 -10.58 4.14
C ALA A 38 -0.43 -9.26 4.57
N GLN A 39 0.83 -9.00 4.17
CA GLN A 39 1.50 -7.74 4.45
C GLN A 39 0.80 -6.55 3.78
N GLU A 40 0.28 -6.73 2.57
CA GLU A 40 -0.48 -5.67 1.90
C GLU A 40 -1.82 -5.39 2.58
N HIS A 41 -2.54 -6.45 2.97
CA HIS A 41 -3.76 -6.32 3.77
C HIS A 41 -3.50 -5.62 5.12
N LEU A 42 -2.37 -5.91 5.77
CA LEU A 42 -1.98 -5.23 7.01
C LEU A 42 -1.72 -3.74 6.78
N LYS A 43 -0.99 -3.36 5.73
CA LYS A 43 -0.77 -1.94 5.40
C LYS A 43 -2.08 -1.20 5.14
N GLN A 44 -3.00 -1.84 4.43
CA GLN A 44 -4.31 -1.25 4.16
C GLN A 44 -5.09 -1.08 5.47
N THR A 45 -5.12 -2.11 6.32
CA THR A 45 -5.76 -2.07 7.64
C THR A 45 -5.17 -0.97 8.52
N ASP A 46 -3.85 -0.83 8.55
CA ASP A 46 -3.15 0.22 9.29
C ASP A 46 -3.51 1.62 8.78
N THR A 47 -3.65 1.77 7.46
CA THR A 47 -4.08 3.02 6.83
C THR A 47 -5.53 3.36 7.18
N ASP A 48 -6.42 2.38 7.12
CA ASP A 48 -7.84 2.53 7.45
C ASP A 48 -8.02 2.84 8.94
N LEU A 49 -7.25 2.19 9.82
CA LEU A 49 -7.22 2.46 11.25
C LEU A 49 -6.76 3.91 11.53
N ALA A 50 -5.68 4.36 10.90
CA ALA A 50 -5.20 5.73 11.05
C ALA A 50 -6.24 6.75 10.57
N ALA A 51 -6.93 6.47 9.46
CA ALA A 51 -8.02 7.31 8.96
C ALA A 51 -9.22 7.34 9.92
N ALA A 52 -9.61 6.19 10.48
CA ALA A 52 -10.68 6.10 11.47
C ALA A 52 -10.34 6.86 12.76
N ILE A 53 -9.10 6.74 13.26
CA ILE A 53 -8.63 7.52 14.42
C ILE A 53 -8.68 9.03 14.11
N SER A 54 -8.28 9.45 12.91
CA SER A 54 -8.36 10.86 12.51
C SER A 54 -9.81 11.36 12.47
N GLY A 55 -10.74 10.57 11.93
CA GLY A 55 -12.17 10.93 11.91
C GLY A 55 -12.77 10.98 13.31
N ALA A 56 -12.40 10.04 14.19
CA ALA A 56 -12.83 10.05 15.59
C ALA A 56 -12.30 11.27 16.35
N ASN A 57 -11.08 11.74 16.05
CA ASN A 57 -10.50 12.95 16.65
C ASN A 57 -11.26 14.24 16.31
N GLU A 58 -12.12 14.24 15.28
CA GLU A 58 -13.02 15.36 14.99
C GLU A 58 -14.24 15.38 15.93
N LEU A 59 -14.56 14.26 16.57
CA LEU A 59 -15.74 14.05 17.41
C LEU A 59 -15.42 13.99 18.90
N MET A 60 -14.27 13.44 19.27
CA MET A 60 -13.82 13.26 20.65
C MET A 60 -12.30 13.28 20.73
N ASN A 61 -11.73 13.55 21.90
CA ASN A 61 -10.29 13.54 22.03
C ASN A 61 -9.72 12.10 22.09
N LEU A 62 -8.40 11.97 21.90
CA LEU A 62 -7.74 10.66 21.83
C LEU A 62 -7.81 9.85 23.14
N ALA A 63 -7.90 10.52 24.29
CA ALA A 63 -8.01 9.84 25.60
C ALA A 63 -9.42 9.28 25.81
N GLU A 64 -10.45 10.01 25.40
CA GLU A 64 -11.84 9.52 25.38
C GLU A 64 -11.96 8.33 24.44
N LEU A 65 -11.44 8.43 23.21
CA LEU A 65 -11.44 7.33 22.24
C LEU A 65 -10.75 6.09 22.82
N ALA A 66 -9.57 6.26 23.45
CA ALA A 66 -8.83 5.17 24.09
C ALA A 66 -9.67 4.44 25.14
N SER A 67 -10.43 5.18 25.96
CA SER A 67 -11.34 4.59 26.94
C SER A 67 -12.50 3.83 26.28
N PHE A 68 -13.04 4.33 25.16
CA PHE A 68 -14.17 3.67 24.49
C PHE A 68 -13.79 2.37 23.80
N VAL A 69 -12.59 2.29 23.21
CA VAL A 69 -12.13 1.10 22.47
C VAL A 69 -11.26 0.16 23.29
N ASP A 70 -11.21 0.36 24.62
CA ASP A 70 -10.36 -0.38 25.55
C ASP A 70 -8.90 -0.52 25.06
N SER A 71 -8.31 0.63 24.72
CA SER A 71 -6.94 0.71 24.23
C SER A 71 -6.17 1.82 24.95
N SER A 72 -4.85 1.83 24.77
CA SER A 72 -4.01 2.89 25.33
C SER A 72 -3.87 4.04 24.35
N VAL A 73 -3.79 5.27 24.86
CA VAL A 73 -3.47 6.46 24.06
C VAL A 73 -2.17 6.27 23.27
N SER A 74 -1.16 5.60 23.85
CA SER A 74 0.11 5.31 23.17
C SER A 74 -0.07 4.43 21.93
N LYS A 75 -0.87 3.35 22.04
CA LYS A 75 -1.20 2.47 20.90
C LYS A 75 -1.95 3.23 19.79
N LEU A 76 -2.95 4.03 20.14
CA LEU A 76 -3.68 4.83 19.16
C LEU A 76 -2.79 5.92 18.52
N THR A 77 -1.88 6.51 19.30
CA THR A 77 -0.89 7.47 18.80
C THR A 77 0.11 6.81 17.85
N ALA A 78 0.51 5.57 18.12
CA ALA A 78 1.38 4.82 17.21
C ALA A 78 0.64 4.48 15.91
N ALA A 79 -0.60 4.02 16.01
CA ALA A 79 -1.44 3.70 14.85
C ALA A 79 -1.74 4.93 13.98
N SER A 80 -1.99 6.10 14.57
CA SER A 80 -2.28 7.34 13.82
C SER A 80 -1.07 7.94 13.08
N LYS A 81 0.16 7.52 13.43
CA LYS A 81 1.39 7.96 12.76
C LYS A 81 1.64 7.25 11.43
N VAL A 82 0.88 6.19 11.12
CA VAL A 82 0.92 5.56 9.79
C VAL A 82 0.49 6.62 8.78
N ARG A 83 1.35 6.90 7.80
CA ARG A 83 1.13 7.96 6.82
C ARG A 83 -0.13 7.65 6.00
N THR A 84 -1.24 8.26 6.36
CA THR A 84 -2.42 8.33 5.51
C THR A 84 -2.19 9.38 4.43
N PRO A 85 -2.64 9.15 3.19
CA PRO A 85 -2.78 10.25 2.24
C PRO A 85 -3.78 11.23 2.84
N ARG A 86 -3.31 12.44 3.18
CA ARG A 86 -4.15 13.50 3.75
C ARG A 86 -5.32 13.74 2.80
N LYS A 87 -6.56 13.56 3.28
CA LYS A 87 -7.74 14.02 2.54
C LYS A 87 -7.61 15.53 2.31
N PRO A 88 -7.82 16.02 1.07
CA PRO A 88 -7.88 17.46 0.84
C PRO A 88 -9.02 18.01 1.69
N ARG A 89 -8.67 18.96 2.57
CA ARG A 89 -9.63 19.69 3.40
C ARG A 89 -10.57 20.41 2.43
N LYS A 90 -11.85 20.04 2.40
CA LYS A 90 -12.88 20.81 1.68
C LYS A 90 -12.91 22.19 2.30
N GLU A 91 -12.43 23.19 1.58
CA GLU A 91 -12.64 24.58 1.92
C GLU A 91 -14.14 24.86 1.83
N SER A 92 -14.78 24.96 2.99
CA SER A 92 -16.12 25.50 3.12
C SER A 92 -16.06 27.02 2.94
N GLY A 93 -16.32 27.47 1.71
CA GLY A 93 -17.07 28.70 1.41
C GLY A 93 -16.31 30.03 1.29
N THR A 94 -16.31 30.60 0.08
CA THR A 94 -16.92 31.92 -0.22
C THR A 94 -17.30 31.95 -1.71
N PRO A 95 -18.55 32.24 -2.11
CA PRO A 95 -18.87 32.48 -3.51
C PRO A 95 -18.34 33.87 -3.89
N ALA A 96 -17.28 33.93 -4.70
CA ALA A 96 -16.87 35.16 -5.36
C ALA A 96 -17.92 35.51 -6.43
N SER A 97 -18.92 36.29 -6.01
CA SER A 97 -19.83 37.02 -6.89
C SER A 97 -19.01 37.89 -7.85
N GLY A 98 -19.34 37.79 -9.13
CA GLY A 98 -18.48 38.24 -10.22
C GLY A 98 -18.20 39.74 -10.30
N SER A 99 -17.19 40.06 -11.10
CA SER A 99 -17.26 41.23 -11.95
C SER A 99 -16.49 40.97 -13.26
N ASN A 100 -17.30 41.03 -14.31
CA ASN A 100 -17.03 40.93 -15.73
C ASN A 100 -16.16 42.10 -16.21
N HIS A 101 -14.92 41.89 -16.70
CA HIS A 101 -14.19 42.85 -17.55
C HIS A 101 -13.26 42.10 -18.54
N GLN A 102 -13.70 42.00 -19.80
CA GLN A 102 -12.85 41.88 -21.00
C GLN A 102 -12.73 43.30 -21.62
N PRO A 103 -11.95 43.57 -22.68
CA PRO A 103 -10.66 43.02 -23.12
C PRO A 103 -9.62 44.15 -23.39
N GLY A 104 -8.33 43.93 -23.09
CA GLY A 104 -7.25 44.87 -23.39
C GLY A 104 -6.41 44.41 -24.59
N THR A 105 -6.50 45.16 -25.69
CA THR A 105 -5.81 44.94 -26.97
C THR A 105 -4.28 45.15 -26.92
N ARG A 106 -3.60 44.67 -28.00
CA ARG A 106 -2.26 45.07 -28.52
C ARG A 106 -1.06 44.43 -27.75
N THR A 107 -0.05 43.79 -28.34
CA THR A 107 0.65 43.93 -29.64
C THR A 107 1.55 42.68 -29.85
N ALA A 108 1.60 42.10 -31.05
CA ALA A 108 2.68 41.21 -31.54
C ALA A 108 3.65 42.06 -32.40
N PRO A 109 4.86 41.63 -32.84
CA PRO A 109 5.42 40.27 -32.86
C PRO A 109 6.93 40.18 -32.49
N GLY A 110 7.45 38.95 -32.34
CA GLY A 110 8.88 38.69 -32.22
C GLY A 110 9.20 37.25 -32.59
N GLN A 111 9.59 37.05 -33.84
CA GLN A 111 10.17 35.83 -34.43
C GLN A 111 11.48 35.46 -33.70
N ASP A 112 11.82 34.17 -33.58
CA ASP A 112 12.91 33.57 -34.37
C ASP A 112 13.08 32.06 -34.05
N HIS A 113 13.57 31.34 -35.07
CA HIS A 113 13.92 29.93 -35.23
C HIS A 113 14.90 29.40 -34.16
N GLY A 114 15.13 28.11 -33.89
CA GLY A 114 14.85 26.79 -34.48
C GLY A 114 15.85 25.81 -33.79
N PRO A 115 15.56 24.51 -33.60
CA PRO A 115 16.46 23.60 -32.89
C PRO A 115 17.52 22.97 -33.80
N SER A 116 18.73 22.77 -33.28
CA SER A 116 19.76 21.87 -33.80
C SER A 116 19.88 20.63 -32.92
#